data_AF-A0A6I3DTF8-F1
#
_entry.id   AF-A0A6I3DTF8-F1
#
_cell.length_a   1.000
_cell.length_b   1.000
_cell.length_c   1.000
_cell.angle_alpha   90.00
_cell.angle_beta   90.00
_cell.angle_gamma   90.00
#
_symmetry.space_group_name_H-M   'P 1'
#
loop_
_entity.id
_entity.type
_entity.pdbx_description
1 polymer ?
#
loop_
_entity_poly.entity_id
_entity_poly.type
_entity_poly.pdbx_seq_one_letter_code
_entity_poly.pdbx_strand_id
1 'polypeptide(L)'
;MDSPMEPWVKAWTRSANTFYSGQWPADHFATAPSHSTAVAEGLVHHLTHVIEHLHDGGYFGVIDVCEVGGGDGTLMTQVLDIAGQQHPAVAFRAKVIELRPRPPQLASTIEWIHGPMHTHLPESIRGLIFAHEVLDDVPLTLAQFDASLTLRQVMVNAATGDEELGEPISANDREWVSRWWPHQSAGGRVEIGTARDQAWAAIASTVSTGIAIAIDYAHTQEQRSRGSLALGTLTGFRDGYACQPVPDGSMNITAHVALDACAVAAEQACAPLPVTTVLVSQRDALGVLDRSAAPPQS
;
A
#
# COMPACT_ATOMS: atom_id res chain seq x y z
N MET A 1 7.68 8.59 -34.21
CA MET A 1 7.53 9.88 -33.51
C MET A 1 7.96 9.59 -32.09
N ASP A 2 9.04 10.22 -31.63
CA ASP A 2 9.48 10.03 -30.25
C ASP A 2 8.38 10.55 -29.32
N SER A 3 7.96 9.72 -28.37
CA SER A 3 7.00 10.13 -27.35
C SER A 3 7.59 11.32 -26.57
N PRO A 4 6.80 12.36 -26.30
CA PRO A 4 7.30 13.52 -25.56
C PRO A 4 7.67 13.14 -24.13
N MET A 5 8.67 13.82 -23.58
CA MET A 5 9.02 13.73 -22.15
C MET A 5 7.84 14.24 -21.32
N GLU A 6 7.47 13.49 -20.29
CA GLU A 6 6.40 13.90 -19.37
C GLU A 6 6.75 13.55 -17.92
N PRO A 7 6.11 14.17 -16.92
CA PRO A 7 6.36 13.84 -15.53
C PRO A 7 6.12 12.35 -15.21
N TRP A 8 6.99 11.75 -14.41
CA TRP A 8 6.84 10.37 -13.94
C TRP A 8 5.45 10.08 -13.37
N VAL A 9 4.94 10.94 -12.49
CA VAL A 9 3.60 10.78 -11.89
C VAL A 9 2.50 10.60 -12.95
N LYS A 10 2.61 11.31 -14.08
CA LYS A 10 1.63 11.27 -15.16
C LYS A 10 1.80 10.02 -16.03
N ALA A 11 3.03 9.71 -16.43
CA ALA A 11 3.33 8.51 -17.21
C ALA A 11 2.96 7.24 -16.43
N TRP A 12 3.37 7.17 -15.16
CA TRP A 12 3.10 6.05 -14.26
C TRP A 12 1.59 5.89 -14.05
N THR A 13 0.84 6.95 -13.70
CA THR A 13 -0.63 6.87 -13.56
C THR A 13 -1.32 6.25 -14.78
N ARG A 14 -0.95 6.68 -15.99
CA ARG A 14 -1.51 6.12 -17.23
C ARG A 14 -1.10 4.65 -17.42
N SER A 15 0.17 4.33 -17.19
CA SER A 15 0.69 2.97 -17.36
C SER A 15 0.07 2.00 -16.35
N ALA A 16 -0.08 2.41 -15.09
CA ALA A 16 -0.73 1.62 -14.03
C ALA A 16 -2.19 1.32 -14.40
N ASN A 17 -2.96 2.33 -14.82
CA ASN A 17 -4.33 2.10 -15.29
C ASN A 17 -4.39 1.08 -16.44
N THR A 18 -3.43 1.10 -17.36
CA THR A 18 -3.34 0.14 -18.47
C THR A 18 -2.95 -1.25 -17.97
N PHE A 19 -1.96 -1.32 -17.08
CA PHE A 19 -1.46 -2.55 -16.49
C PHE A 19 -2.55 -3.25 -15.66
N TYR A 20 -3.15 -2.59 -14.67
CA TYR A 20 -4.14 -3.24 -13.81
C TYR A 20 -5.48 -3.53 -14.49
N SER A 21 -5.83 -2.84 -15.59
CA SER A 21 -7.02 -3.17 -16.38
C SER A 21 -6.77 -4.25 -17.45
N GLY A 22 -5.51 -4.64 -17.68
CA GLY A 22 -5.13 -5.67 -18.63
C GLY A 22 -5.49 -7.09 -18.17
N GLN A 23 -5.65 -8.01 -19.13
CA GLN A 23 -5.77 -9.45 -18.84
C GLN A 23 -4.36 -10.04 -18.73
N TRP A 24 -3.85 -10.16 -17.50
CA TRP A 24 -2.58 -10.84 -17.25
C TRP A 24 -2.85 -12.24 -16.70
N PRO A 25 -2.07 -13.24 -17.12
CA PRO A 25 -2.08 -14.55 -16.47
C PRO A 25 -1.83 -14.42 -14.97
N ALA A 26 -2.51 -15.23 -14.15
CA ALA A 26 -2.38 -15.23 -12.68
C ALA A 26 -0.91 -15.34 -12.22
N ASP A 27 -0.06 -16.03 -13.01
CA ASP A 27 1.37 -16.24 -12.74
C ASP A 27 2.19 -14.95 -12.71
N HIS A 28 1.73 -13.84 -13.30
CA HIS A 28 2.40 -12.54 -13.21
C HIS A 28 2.32 -11.90 -11.81
N PHE A 29 1.41 -12.40 -10.96
CA PHE A 29 1.05 -11.80 -9.68
C PHE A 29 1.10 -12.81 -8.54
N ALA A 30 1.91 -13.87 -8.66
CA ALA A 30 2.22 -14.73 -7.53
C ALA A 30 2.93 -13.90 -6.46
N THR A 31 2.15 -13.22 -5.62
CA THR A 31 2.61 -12.49 -4.45
C THR A 31 2.81 -13.47 -3.30
N ALA A 32 3.56 -13.06 -2.28
CA ALA A 32 3.85 -13.88 -1.09
C ALA A 32 2.64 -14.62 -0.45
N PRO A 33 1.38 -14.08 -0.44
CA PRO A 33 0.21 -14.77 0.10
C PRO A 33 -0.11 -16.12 -0.55
N SER A 34 0.33 -16.36 -1.79
CA SER A 34 0.08 -17.64 -2.49
C SER A 34 0.87 -18.82 -1.92
N HIS A 35 1.91 -18.57 -1.11
CA HIS A 35 2.82 -19.60 -0.59
C HIS A 35 2.80 -19.75 0.94
N SER A 36 2.11 -18.87 1.67
CA SER A 36 2.06 -18.88 3.14
C SER A 36 0.82 -18.19 3.68
N THR A 37 0.27 -18.70 4.79
CA THR A 37 -0.84 -18.09 5.55
C THR A 37 -0.37 -17.09 6.60
N ALA A 38 0.93 -16.88 6.78
CA ALA A 38 1.45 -16.08 7.90
C ALA A 38 0.92 -14.64 7.93
N VAL A 39 0.75 -14.00 6.76
CA VAL A 39 0.14 -12.66 6.69
C VAL A 39 -1.33 -12.70 7.12
N ALA A 40 -2.10 -13.67 6.63
CA ALA A 40 -3.50 -13.86 7.02
C ALA A 40 -3.64 -14.14 8.53
N GLU A 41 -2.78 -14.97 9.10
CA GLU A 41 -2.74 -15.26 10.54
C GLU A 41 -2.49 -14.00 11.38
N GLY A 42 -1.56 -13.13 10.95
CA GLY A 42 -1.33 -11.84 11.61
C GLY A 42 -2.48 -10.87 11.51
N LEU A 43 -3.13 -10.80 10.35
CA LEU A 43 -4.36 -10.00 10.18
C LEU A 43 -5.47 -10.50 11.11
N VAL A 44 -5.68 -11.83 11.18
CA VAL A 44 -6.71 -12.42 12.05
C VAL A 44 -6.38 -12.27 13.54
N HIS A 45 -5.10 -12.28 13.92
CA HIS A 45 -4.70 -11.95 15.28
C HIS A 45 -5.17 -10.54 15.69
N HIS A 46 -4.94 -9.54 14.84
CA HIS A 46 -5.43 -8.18 15.10
C HIS A 46 -6.96 -8.09 15.04
N LEU A 47 -7.60 -8.77 14.08
CA LEU A 47 -9.07 -8.85 14.00
C LEU A 47 -9.70 -9.45 15.26
N THR A 48 -9.06 -10.45 15.87
CA THR A 48 -9.52 -11.07 17.13
C THR A 48 -9.60 -10.04 18.25
N HIS A 49 -8.59 -9.20 18.42
CA HIS A 49 -8.62 -8.12 19.42
C HIS A 49 -9.74 -7.12 19.14
N VAL A 50 -10.03 -6.82 17.87
CA VAL A 50 -11.16 -5.94 17.50
C VAL A 50 -12.49 -6.58 17.86
N ILE A 51 -12.67 -7.88 17.58
CA ILE A 51 -13.89 -8.63 17.92
C ILE A 51 -14.11 -8.62 19.43
N GLU A 52 -13.09 -8.97 20.21
CA GLU A 52 -13.14 -8.99 21.68
C GLU A 52 -13.50 -7.61 22.24
N HIS A 53 -12.82 -6.56 21.79
CA HIS A 53 -13.10 -5.19 22.21
C HIS A 53 -14.55 -4.76 21.91
N LEU A 54 -15.04 -5.08 20.71
CA LEU A 54 -16.41 -4.77 20.32
C LEU A 54 -17.44 -5.54 21.15
N HIS A 55 -17.19 -6.84 21.39
CA HIS A 55 -18.04 -7.69 22.22
C HIS A 55 -18.09 -7.18 23.66
N ASP A 56 -16.95 -6.87 24.28
CA ASP A 56 -16.89 -6.29 25.63
C ASP A 56 -17.64 -4.95 25.72
N GLY A 57 -17.67 -4.19 24.62
CA GLY A 57 -18.48 -2.99 24.45
C GLY A 57 -19.97 -3.23 24.17
N GLY A 58 -20.43 -4.49 24.13
CA GLY A 58 -21.82 -4.88 23.89
C GLY A 58 -22.23 -4.94 22.42
N TYR A 59 -21.28 -4.94 21.48
CA TYR A 59 -21.56 -5.07 20.05
C TYR A 59 -21.49 -6.54 19.59
N PHE A 60 -22.63 -7.06 19.15
CA PHE A 60 -22.80 -8.43 18.63
C PHE A 60 -23.22 -8.46 17.15
N GLY A 61 -22.98 -7.35 16.45
CA GLY A 61 -23.36 -7.20 15.04
C GLY A 61 -22.35 -7.82 14.08
N VAL A 62 -22.50 -7.47 12.82
CA VAL A 62 -21.63 -7.95 11.73
C VAL A 62 -20.29 -7.20 11.77
N ILE A 63 -19.18 -7.94 11.67
CA ILE A 63 -17.82 -7.40 11.63
C ILE A 63 -17.39 -7.21 10.18
N ASP A 64 -16.98 -5.99 9.82
CA ASP A 64 -16.50 -5.69 8.48
C ASP A 64 -15.03 -6.14 8.31
N VAL A 65 -14.73 -6.79 7.20
CA VAL A 65 -13.36 -7.14 6.77
C VAL A 65 -13.19 -6.64 5.34
N CYS A 66 -12.34 -5.64 5.15
CA CYS A 66 -12.13 -4.99 3.86
C CYS A 66 -10.67 -5.12 3.41
N GLU A 67 -10.46 -5.55 2.18
CA GLU A 67 -9.15 -5.58 1.53
C GLU A 67 -9.12 -4.54 0.41
N VAL A 68 -8.09 -3.71 0.38
CA VAL A 68 -7.78 -2.81 -0.75
C VAL A 68 -6.66 -3.43 -1.56
N GLY A 69 -6.81 -3.52 -2.88
CA GLY A 69 -5.83 -4.15 -3.76
C GLY A 69 -5.76 -5.66 -3.59
N GLY A 70 -6.91 -6.34 -3.56
CA GLY A 70 -6.98 -7.76 -3.18
C GLY A 70 -6.45 -8.76 -4.21
N GLY A 71 -5.91 -8.32 -5.34
CA GLY A 71 -5.22 -9.20 -6.29
C GLY A 71 -6.16 -10.23 -6.90
N ASP A 72 -6.00 -11.51 -6.53
CA ASP A 72 -6.89 -12.62 -6.92
C ASP A 72 -7.83 -13.06 -5.78
N GLY A 73 -7.87 -12.33 -4.67
CA GLY A 73 -8.69 -12.60 -3.49
C GLY A 73 -8.16 -13.73 -2.59
N THR A 74 -6.96 -14.24 -2.84
CA THR A 74 -6.34 -15.31 -2.02
C THR A 74 -6.21 -14.87 -0.56
N LEU A 75 -5.71 -13.66 -0.30
CA LEU A 75 -5.50 -13.17 1.06
C LEU A 75 -6.80 -12.98 1.83
N MET A 76 -7.82 -12.32 1.25
CA MET A 76 -9.17 -12.26 1.86
C MET A 76 -9.74 -13.66 2.16
N THR A 77 -9.58 -14.61 1.24
CA THR A 77 -10.08 -15.98 1.44
C THR A 77 -9.42 -16.64 2.65
N GLN A 78 -8.09 -16.55 2.75
CA GLN A 78 -7.35 -17.07 3.91
C GLN A 78 -7.76 -16.39 5.22
N VAL A 79 -7.93 -15.06 5.22
CA VAL A 79 -8.37 -14.31 6.41
C VAL A 79 -9.73 -14.78 6.89
N LEU A 80 -10.70 -14.96 5.98
CA LEU A 80 -12.05 -15.40 6.34
C LEU A 80 -12.09 -16.86 6.82
N ASP A 81 -11.30 -17.74 6.19
CA ASP A 81 -11.23 -19.15 6.60
C ASP A 81 -10.68 -19.27 8.03
N ILE A 82 -9.57 -18.57 8.33
CA ILE A 82 -8.96 -18.58 9.67
C ILE A 82 -9.87 -17.89 10.69
N ALA A 83 -10.43 -16.71 10.36
CA ALA A 83 -11.31 -15.97 11.26
C ALA A 83 -12.60 -16.74 11.56
N GLY A 84 -13.20 -17.39 10.56
CA GLY A 84 -14.42 -18.20 10.73
C GLY A 84 -14.19 -19.45 11.60
N GLN A 85 -13.00 -20.06 11.52
CA GLN A 85 -12.61 -21.17 12.40
C GLN A 85 -12.41 -20.71 13.85
N GLN A 86 -11.78 -19.55 14.06
CA GLN A 86 -11.51 -19.02 15.40
C GLN A 86 -12.76 -18.40 16.06
N HIS A 87 -13.65 -17.81 15.27
CA HIS A 87 -14.82 -17.05 15.73
C HIS A 87 -16.12 -17.52 15.06
N PRO A 88 -16.56 -18.78 15.26
CA PRO A 88 -17.68 -19.36 14.53
C PRO A 88 -19.05 -18.71 14.81
N ALA A 89 -19.16 -17.92 15.89
CA ALA A 89 -20.37 -17.17 16.23
C ALA A 89 -20.41 -15.76 15.62
N VAL A 90 -19.33 -15.31 14.98
CA VAL A 90 -19.23 -13.96 14.40
C VAL A 90 -19.65 -13.98 12.94
N ALA A 91 -20.52 -13.04 12.57
CA ALA A 91 -20.87 -12.80 11.17
C ALA A 91 -19.89 -11.80 10.56
N PHE A 92 -19.25 -12.17 9.45
CA PHE A 92 -18.32 -11.30 8.72
C PHE A 92 -18.96 -10.74 7.45
N ARG A 93 -18.74 -9.45 7.18
CA ARG A 93 -19.02 -8.81 5.89
C ARG A 93 -17.69 -8.54 5.19
N ALA A 94 -17.40 -9.33 4.18
CA ALA A 94 -16.15 -9.26 3.43
C ALA A 94 -16.29 -8.42 2.16
N LYS A 95 -15.39 -7.45 1.97
CA LYS A 95 -15.31 -6.62 0.77
C LYS A 95 -13.88 -6.59 0.24
N VAL A 96 -13.71 -6.75 -1.06
CA VAL A 96 -12.44 -6.53 -1.76
C VAL A 96 -12.62 -5.39 -2.75
N ILE A 97 -11.77 -4.37 -2.68
CA ILE A 97 -11.71 -3.26 -3.64
C ILE A 97 -10.51 -3.50 -4.55
N GLU A 98 -10.77 -3.66 -5.85
CA GLU A 98 -9.74 -4.07 -6.80
C GLU A 98 -10.01 -3.48 -8.19
N LEU A 99 -8.94 -3.12 -8.90
CA LEU A 99 -8.99 -2.61 -10.28
C LEU A 99 -9.19 -3.72 -11.30
N ARG A 100 -8.86 -4.97 -10.93
CA ARG A 100 -9.04 -6.16 -11.76
C ARG A 100 -10.48 -6.70 -11.70
N PRO A 101 -10.92 -7.43 -12.74
CA PRO A 101 -12.20 -8.12 -12.71
C PRO A 101 -12.21 -9.22 -11.64
N ARG A 102 -13.41 -9.52 -11.13
CA ARG A 102 -13.62 -10.55 -10.12
C ARG A 102 -13.10 -11.92 -10.59
N PRO A 103 -12.26 -12.62 -9.81
CA PRO A 103 -11.86 -14.00 -10.08
C PRO A 103 -13.07 -14.94 -10.05
N PRO A 104 -13.23 -15.84 -11.05
CA PRO A 104 -14.41 -16.69 -11.16
C PRO A 104 -14.51 -17.73 -10.02
N GLN A 105 -13.40 -18.08 -9.38
CA GLN A 105 -13.35 -19.04 -8.27
C GLN A 105 -13.62 -18.41 -6.91
N LEU A 106 -13.65 -17.07 -6.81
CA LEU A 106 -13.83 -16.39 -5.53
C LEU A 106 -15.23 -16.65 -4.96
N ALA A 107 -15.31 -16.98 -3.66
CA ALA A 107 -16.55 -17.28 -2.97
C ALA A 107 -17.57 -16.13 -3.09
N SER A 108 -18.82 -16.43 -3.43
CA SER A 108 -19.89 -15.42 -3.66
C SER A 108 -20.25 -14.59 -2.43
N THR A 109 -19.80 -15.02 -1.25
CA THR A 109 -19.95 -14.31 0.03
C THR A 109 -18.99 -13.12 0.16
N ILE A 110 -17.92 -13.08 -0.64
CA ILE A 110 -17.00 -11.95 -0.71
C ILE A 110 -17.54 -10.97 -1.75
N GLU A 111 -17.89 -9.75 -1.32
CA GLU A 111 -18.29 -8.67 -2.23
C GLU A 111 -17.05 -8.14 -2.97
N TRP A 112 -17.08 -8.15 -4.31
CA TRP A 112 -15.99 -7.63 -5.14
C TRP A 112 -16.39 -6.29 -5.75
N ILE A 113 -15.71 -5.24 -5.31
CA ILE A 113 -15.92 -3.87 -5.77
C ILE A 113 -14.87 -3.56 -6.83
N HIS A 114 -15.28 -3.67 -8.09
CA HIS A 114 -14.41 -3.43 -9.24
C HIS A 114 -14.31 -1.92 -9.54
N GLY A 115 -13.20 -1.31 -9.15
CA GLY A 115 -12.98 0.11 -9.35
C GLY A 115 -11.86 0.69 -8.47
N PRO A 116 -11.46 1.95 -8.72
CA PRO A 116 -10.37 2.55 -7.98
C PRO A 116 -10.79 2.93 -6.55
N MET A 117 -9.89 2.72 -5.58
CA MET A 117 -10.17 2.91 -4.15
C MET A 117 -10.74 4.30 -3.83
N HIS A 118 -10.23 5.37 -4.44
CA HIS A 118 -10.62 6.75 -4.10
C HIS A 118 -12.11 7.08 -4.36
N THR A 119 -12.84 6.23 -5.10
CA THR A 119 -14.30 6.37 -5.33
C THR A 119 -15.12 5.20 -4.78
N HIS A 120 -14.47 4.16 -4.27
CA HIS A 120 -15.10 2.88 -3.92
C HIS A 120 -14.83 2.44 -2.47
N LEU A 121 -14.12 3.25 -1.70
CA LEU A 121 -13.96 3.05 -0.26
C LEU A 121 -15.34 3.08 0.43
N PRO A 122 -15.59 2.18 1.41
CA PRO A 122 -16.83 2.21 2.18
C PRO A 122 -16.90 3.48 3.04
N GLU A 123 -18.12 3.98 3.25
CA GLU A 123 -18.34 5.17 4.09
C GLU A 123 -17.87 4.96 5.54
N SER A 124 -18.00 3.73 6.05
CA SER A 124 -17.60 3.38 7.40
C SER A 124 -17.33 1.88 7.54
N ILE A 125 -16.31 1.55 8.34
CA ILE A 125 -15.90 0.20 8.70
C ILE A 125 -15.95 0.05 10.21
N ARG A 126 -16.55 -1.05 10.68
CA ARG A 126 -16.41 -1.52 12.06
C ARG A 126 -15.77 -2.91 12.02
N GLY A 127 -14.45 -2.96 12.21
CA GLY A 127 -13.68 -4.19 12.02
C GLY A 127 -12.27 -3.93 11.51
N LEU A 128 -11.88 -4.64 10.45
CA LEU A 128 -10.53 -4.58 9.89
C LEU A 128 -10.58 -4.09 8.44
N ILE A 129 -9.74 -3.11 8.12
CA ILE A 129 -9.35 -2.84 6.73
C ILE A 129 -7.85 -3.06 6.58
N PHE A 130 -7.43 -3.67 5.47
CA PHE A 130 -6.02 -3.87 5.19
C PHE A 130 -5.68 -3.64 3.72
N ALA A 131 -4.43 -3.26 3.48
CA ALA A 131 -3.84 -3.05 2.17
C ALA A 131 -2.44 -3.70 2.16
N HIS A 132 -2.24 -4.68 1.28
CA HIS A 132 -0.98 -5.42 1.17
C HIS A 132 -0.37 -5.18 -0.21
N GLU A 133 0.78 -4.51 -0.25
CA GLU A 133 1.46 -4.08 -1.49
C GLU A 133 0.54 -3.21 -2.36
N VAL A 134 0.06 -2.10 -1.79
CA VAL A 134 -0.84 -1.16 -2.49
C VAL A 134 -0.21 0.21 -2.60
N LEU A 135 0.45 0.69 -1.55
CA LEU A 135 0.97 2.05 -1.53
C LEU A 135 2.22 2.19 -2.40
N ASP A 136 2.99 1.10 -2.60
CA ASP A 136 4.15 1.09 -3.49
C ASP A 136 3.78 1.20 -4.98
N ASP A 137 2.57 0.77 -5.35
CA ASP A 137 1.97 0.88 -6.68
C ASP A 137 1.31 2.26 -6.94
N VAL A 138 1.06 3.06 -5.90
CA VAL A 138 0.49 4.42 -6.06
C VAL A 138 1.54 5.34 -6.69
N PRO A 139 1.25 5.94 -7.87
CA PRO A 139 2.18 6.84 -8.56
C PRO A 139 2.57 8.05 -7.72
N LEU A 140 3.84 8.44 -7.82
CA LEU A 140 4.39 9.60 -7.11
C LEU A 140 5.13 10.58 -8.03
N THR A 141 5.34 11.79 -7.51
CA THR A 141 6.25 12.76 -8.12
C THR A 141 7.69 12.34 -7.83
N LEU A 142 8.42 11.99 -8.87
CA LEU A 142 9.85 11.71 -8.79
C LEU A 142 10.65 12.98 -9.06
N ALA A 143 11.62 13.27 -8.19
CA ALA A 143 12.48 14.43 -8.31
C ALA A 143 13.95 14.06 -8.11
N GLN A 144 14.85 14.88 -8.65
CA GLN A 144 16.29 14.71 -8.51
C GLN A 144 16.98 16.07 -8.37
N PHE A 145 17.98 16.14 -7.49
CA PHE A 145 18.80 17.33 -7.33
C PHE A 145 19.73 17.50 -8.54
N ASP A 146 19.72 18.69 -9.13
CA ASP A 146 20.73 19.09 -10.10
C ASP A 146 22.09 19.43 -9.45
N ALA A 147 23.08 19.79 -10.27
CA ALA A 147 24.41 20.15 -9.79
C ALA A 147 24.43 21.38 -8.86
N SER A 148 23.40 22.21 -8.92
CA SER A 148 23.22 23.40 -8.07
C SER A 148 22.33 23.11 -6.85
N LEU A 149 22.01 21.84 -6.59
CA LEU A 149 21.09 21.40 -5.54
C LEU A 149 19.68 21.97 -5.66
N THR A 150 19.24 22.31 -6.88
CA THR A 150 17.82 22.57 -7.13
C THR A 150 17.12 21.24 -7.36
N LEU A 151 16.09 20.95 -6.57
CA LEU A 151 15.29 19.75 -6.72
C LEU A 151 14.33 19.93 -7.92
N ARG A 152 14.57 19.18 -8.99
CA ARG A 152 13.82 19.23 -10.25
C ARG A 152 13.00 17.99 -10.43
N GLN A 153 11.84 18.13 -11.06
CA GLN A 153 11.01 16.99 -11.44
C GLN A 153 11.76 16.13 -12.47
N VAL A 154 11.72 14.81 -12.29
CA VAL A 154 12.23 13.86 -13.28
C VAL A 154 11.12 13.60 -14.30
N MET A 155 11.47 13.83 -15.56
CA MET A 155 10.62 13.59 -16.72
C MET A 155 11.06 12.28 -17.36
N VAL A 156 10.14 11.57 -18.00
CA VAL A 156 10.38 10.26 -18.62
C VAL A 156 9.79 10.19 -20.02
N ASN A 157 10.51 9.54 -20.93
CA ASN A 157 9.95 9.07 -22.19
C ASN A 157 9.19 7.76 -21.95
N ALA A 158 7.87 7.79 -22.09
CA ALA A 158 7.05 6.63 -21.74
C ALA A 158 7.32 5.37 -22.59
N ALA A 159 7.94 5.50 -23.77
CA ALA A 159 8.24 4.36 -24.64
C ALA A 159 9.61 3.71 -24.34
N THR A 160 10.55 4.46 -23.76
CA THR A 160 11.93 3.98 -23.56
C THR A 160 12.35 3.92 -22.10
N GLY A 161 11.67 4.67 -21.22
CA GLY A 161 12.09 4.86 -19.83
C GLY A 161 13.28 5.80 -19.68
N ASP A 162 13.71 6.48 -20.75
CA ASP A 162 14.77 7.48 -20.67
C ASP A 162 14.30 8.68 -19.85
N GLU A 163 15.20 9.24 -19.04
CA GLU A 163 14.88 10.30 -18.10
C GLU A 163 15.64 11.60 -18.42
N GLU A 164 15.01 12.74 -18.10
CA GLU A 164 15.68 14.04 -18.06
C GLU A 164 15.16 14.90 -16.89
N LEU A 165 15.92 15.94 -16.53
CA LEU A 165 15.49 16.90 -15.51
C LEU A 165 14.61 17.98 -16.14
N GLY A 166 13.41 18.15 -15.57
CA GLY A 166 12.47 19.19 -15.94
C GLY A 166 12.57 20.44 -15.06
N GLU A 167 11.42 21.06 -14.83
CA GLU A 167 11.27 22.25 -14.00
C GLU A 167 11.51 21.94 -12.50
N PRO A 168 11.85 22.96 -11.69
CA PRO A 168 11.85 22.84 -10.24
C PRO A 168 10.51 22.33 -9.70
N ILE A 169 10.54 21.50 -8.65
CA ILE A 169 9.33 20.94 -8.04
C ILE A 169 8.38 22.04 -7.51
N SER A 170 7.12 21.69 -7.27
CA SER A 170 6.10 22.62 -6.77
C SER A 170 6.37 23.07 -5.32
N ALA A 171 5.64 24.08 -4.85
CA ALA A 171 5.72 24.51 -3.46
C ALA A 171 5.20 23.45 -2.48
N ASN A 172 4.11 22.76 -2.84
CA ASN A 172 3.54 21.69 -2.02
C ASN A 172 4.50 20.52 -1.88
N ASP A 173 5.15 20.13 -2.98
CA ASP A 173 6.18 19.09 -2.98
C ASP A 173 7.36 19.48 -2.07
N ARG A 174 7.80 20.75 -2.12
CA ARG A 174 8.88 21.24 -1.24
C ARG A 174 8.53 21.12 0.23
N GLU A 175 7.28 21.38 0.62
CA GLU A 175 6.84 21.24 2.00
C GLU A 175 6.99 19.79 2.48
N TRP A 176 6.49 18.84 1.68
CA TRP A 176 6.62 17.42 1.98
C TRP A 176 8.10 17.00 2.11
N VAL A 177 8.93 17.40 1.14
CA VAL A 177 10.37 17.08 1.13
C VAL A 177 11.08 17.65 2.35
N SER A 178 10.77 18.90 2.74
CA SER A 178 11.41 19.54 3.91
C SER A 178 11.18 18.78 5.21
N ARG A 179 10.03 18.08 5.30
CA ARG A 179 9.65 17.30 6.48
C ARG A 179 10.18 15.88 6.43
N TRP A 180 10.10 15.23 5.27
CA TRP A 180 10.27 13.77 5.18
C TRP A 180 11.56 13.34 4.53
N TRP A 181 12.20 14.17 3.69
CA TRP A 181 13.38 13.81 2.92
C TRP A 181 14.50 14.86 3.01
N PRO A 182 15.13 15.02 4.18
CA PRO A 182 16.05 16.14 4.43
C PRO A 182 17.42 15.99 3.74
N HIS A 183 17.81 14.79 3.32
CA HIS A 183 19.10 14.57 2.67
C HIS A 183 19.14 15.18 1.27
N GLN A 184 20.20 15.93 0.97
CA GLN A 184 20.42 16.59 -0.31
C GLN A 184 21.81 16.23 -0.83
N SER A 185 21.87 15.73 -2.05
CA SER A 185 23.12 15.42 -2.74
C SER A 185 22.92 15.61 -4.24
N ALA A 186 23.93 16.12 -4.94
CA ALA A 186 23.84 16.28 -6.40
C ALA A 186 23.60 14.93 -7.08
N GLY A 187 22.59 14.85 -7.94
CA GLY A 187 22.12 13.60 -8.54
C GLY A 187 21.26 12.73 -7.62
N GLY A 188 21.09 13.09 -6.34
CA GLY A 188 20.25 12.38 -5.39
C GLY A 188 18.78 12.49 -5.73
N ARG A 189 18.08 11.35 -5.67
CA ARG A 189 16.64 11.25 -5.98
C ARG A 189 15.77 11.40 -4.72
N VAL A 190 14.56 11.88 -4.95
CA VAL A 190 13.51 12.06 -3.94
C VAL A 190 12.19 11.55 -4.51
N GLU A 191 11.58 10.61 -3.79
CA GLU A 191 10.31 9.97 -4.14
C GLU A 191 9.21 10.58 -3.27
N ILE A 192 8.50 11.57 -3.81
CA ILE A 192 7.62 12.44 -3.02
C ILE A 192 6.29 11.76 -2.76
N GLY A 193 6.09 11.31 -1.51
CA GLY A 193 5.00 10.41 -1.12
C GLY A 193 3.62 11.04 -0.89
N THR A 194 3.37 12.30 -1.25
CA THR A 194 2.12 12.99 -0.90
C THR A 194 0.84 12.28 -1.39
N ALA A 195 0.87 11.69 -2.58
CA ALA A 195 -0.27 10.91 -3.10
C ALA A 195 -0.53 9.65 -2.26
N ARG A 196 0.52 9.02 -1.74
CA ARG A 196 0.45 7.83 -0.87
C ARG A 196 -0.05 8.18 0.52
N ASP A 197 0.39 9.31 1.05
CA ASP A 197 -0.12 9.86 2.31
C ASP A 197 -1.63 10.09 2.23
N GLN A 198 -2.10 10.69 1.14
CA GLN A 198 -3.53 10.93 0.91
C GLN A 198 -4.32 9.63 0.72
N ALA A 199 -3.78 8.68 -0.03
CA ALA A 199 -4.39 7.37 -0.21
C ALA A 199 -4.56 6.64 1.12
N TRP A 200 -3.50 6.55 1.91
CA TRP A 200 -3.55 5.88 3.21
C TRP A 200 -4.45 6.60 4.20
N ALA A 201 -4.40 7.93 4.24
CA ALA A 201 -5.31 8.73 5.05
C ALA A 201 -6.78 8.45 4.70
N ALA A 202 -7.13 8.41 3.41
CA ALA A 202 -8.49 8.10 2.97
C ALA A 202 -8.93 6.69 3.39
N ILE A 203 -8.07 5.68 3.25
CA ILE A 203 -8.35 4.30 3.68
C ILE A 203 -8.57 4.25 5.20
N ALA A 204 -7.63 4.78 5.98
CA ALA A 204 -7.67 4.72 7.44
C ALA A 204 -8.89 5.46 8.03
N SER A 205 -9.27 6.61 7.45
CA SER A 205 -10.43 7.39 7.89
C SER A 205 -11.78 6.68 7.69
N THR A 206 -11.85 5.58 6.93
CA THR A 206 -13.08 4.77 6.86
C THR A 206 -13.34 4.01 8.16
N VAL A 207 -12.33 3.79 9.00
CA VAL A 207 -12.48 2.99 10.22
C VAL A 207 -13.14 3.81 11.32
N SER A 208 -14.41 3.48 11.61
CA SER A 208 -15.14 4.08 12.73
C SER A 208 -14.80 3.43 14.07
N THR A 209 -14.52 2.13 14.06
CA THR A 209 -14.06 1.37 15.24
C THR A 209 -13.33 0.13 14.74
N GLY A 210 -12.05 -0.03 15.10
CA GLY A 210 -11.26 -1.17 14.65
C GLY A 210 -9.85 -0.78 14.25
N ILE A 211 -9.29 -1.47 13.25
CA ILE A 211 -7.89 -1.33 12.84
C ILE A 211 -7.79 -1.16 11.32
N ALA A 212 -6.88 -0.29 10.88
CA ALA A 212 -6.40 -0.20 9.50
C ALA A 212 -4.93 -0.67 9.44
N ILE A 213 -4.61 -1.60 8.54
CA ILE A 213 -3.24 -2.15 8.39
C ILE A 213 -2.71 -1.94 6.96
N ALA A 214 -1.56 -1.30 6.81
CA ALA A 214 -0.79 -1.26 5.56
C ALA A 214 0.45 -2.15 5.68
N ILE A 215 0.72 -2.95 4.66
CA ILE A 215 1.91 -3.81 4.56
C ILE A 215 2.57 -3.50 3.22
N ASP A 216 3.76 -2.91 3.24
CA ASP A 216 4.44 -2.43 2.04
C ASP A 216 5.96 -2.43 2.21
N TYR A 217 6.71 -2.51 1.10
CA TYR A 217 8.15 -2.29 1.11
C TYR A 217 8.42 -0.83 1.46
N ALA A 218 9.13 -0.60 2.56
CA ALA A 218 9.25 0.74 3.13
C ALA A 218 10.69 1.10 3.47
N HIS A 219 10.89 2.39 3.66
CA HIS A 219 12.12 2.96 4.19
C HIS A 219 11.81 3.96 5.32
N THR A 220 12.75 4.16 6.23
CA THR A 220 12.59 5.07 7.38
C THR A 220 13.12 6.48 7.08
N GLN A 221 12.64 7.47 7.82
CA GLN A 221 13.20 8.83 7.80
C GLN A 221 14.70 8.83 8.11
N GLU A 222 15.17 7.91 8.95
CA GLU A 222 16.58 7.77 9.29
C GLU A 222 17.41 7.33 8.07
N GLN A 223 16.94 6.34 7.30
CA GLN A 223 17.57 5.91 6.05
C GLN A 223 17.59 7.04 5.01
N ARG A 224 16.49 7.77 4.88
CA ARG A 224 16.40 8.97 4.01
C ARG A 224 17.42 10.03 4.43
N SER A 225 17.49 10.35 5.72
CA SER A 225 18.40 11.37 6.27
C SER A 225 19.89 11.03 6.08
N ARG A 226 20.23 9.74 6.11
CA ARG A 226 21.60 9.25 5.85
C ARG A 226 21.98 9.24 4.36
N GLY A 227 21.03 9.47 3.45
CA GLY A 227 21.28 9.38 2.01
C GLY A 227 21.37 7.95 1.48
N SER A 228 20.91 6.95 2.25
CA SER A 228 20.93 5.54 1.83
C SER A 228 20.08 5.25 0.60
N LEU A 229 19.23 6.19 0.20
CA LEU A 229 18.32 6.11 -0.94
C LEU A 229 18.68 7.10 -2.06
N ALA A 230 19.94 7.51 -2.16
CA ALA A 230 20.36 8.49 -3.16
C ALA A 230 20.00 8.08 -4.61
N LEU A 231 19.98 6.78 -4.90
CA LEU A 231 19.59 6.21 -6.20
C LEU A 231 18.09 6.02 -6.38
N GLY A 232 17.26 6.31 -5.37
CA GLY A 232 15.84 5.97 -5.37
C GLY A 232 15.57 4.47 -5.23
N THR A 233 14.30 4.11 -5.29
CA THR A 233 13.76 2.75 -5.19
C THR A 233 12.82 2.39 -6.33
N LEU A 234 12.46 3.36 -7.20
CA LEU A 234 11.63 3.14 -8.39
C LEU A 234 12.16 1.96 -9.24
N THR A 235 11.33 0.93 -9.39
CA THR A 235 11.70 -0.33 -10.06
C THR A 235 10.57 -0.82 -10.95
N GLY A 236 10.89 -1.33 -12.13
CA GLY A 236 9.94 -2.04 -12.99
C GLY A 236 9.98 -3.55 -12.73
N PHE A 237 8.86 -4.24 -12.88
CA PHE A 237 8.77 -5.70 -12.78
C PHE A 237 8.04 -6.29 -13.99
N ARG A 238 8.73 -7.16 -14.71
CA ARG A 238 8.20 -7.91 -15.86
C ARG A 238 8.44 -9.39 -15.64
N ASP A 239 7.38 -10.20 -15.76
CA ASP A 239 7.42 -11.65 -15.58
C ASP A 239 8.06 -12.08 -14.24
N GLY A 240 7.85 -11.30 -13.18
CA GLY A 240 8.41 -11.52 -11.84
C GLY A 240 9.86 -11.06 -11.64
N TYR A 241 10.49 -10.46 -12.64
CA TYR A 241 11.88 -9.99 -12.57
C TYR A 241 11.97 -8.46 -12.55
N ALA A 242 12.83 -7.95 -11.67
CA ALA A 242 13.17 -6.54 -11.62
C ALA A 242 13.89 -6.09 -12.90
N CYS A 243 13.48 -4.96 -13.46
CA CYS A 243 14.05 -4.35 -14.66
C CYS A 243 14.01 -2.81 -14.57
N GLN A 244 14.59 -2.14 -15.57
CA GLN A 244 14.42 -0.70 -15.73
C GLN A 244 12.92 -0.38 -15.85
N PRO A 245 12.40 0.62 -15.12
CA PRO A 245 11.00 1.01 -15.23
C PRO A 245 10.73 1.70 -16.58
N VAL A 246 9.75 1.20 -17.33
CA VAL A 246 9.25 1.81 -18.58
C VAL A 246 7.73 1.96 -18.46
N PRO A 247 7.18 3.18 -18.37
CA PRO A 247 5.75 3.39 -18.12
C PRO A 247 4.92 3.31 -19.42
N ASP A 248 5.01 2.17 -20.12
CA ASP A 248 4.25 1.84 -21.32
C ASP A 248 3.01 0.96 -21.04
N GLY A 249 2.83 0.55 -19.78
CA GLY A 249 1.72 -0.30 -19.33
C GLY A 249 1.97 -1.79 -19.44
N SER A 250 3.18 -2.21 -19.86
CA SER A 250 3.54 -3.61 -20.06
C SER A 250 4.24 -4.28 -18.87
N MET A 251 4.48 -3.53 -17.79
CA MET A 251 5.15 -4.00 -16.57
C MET A 251 4.50 -3.35 -15.35
N ASN A 252 4.67 -3.97 -14.17
CA ASN A 252 4.41 -3.25 -12.92
C ASN A 252 5.55 -2.25 -12.67
N ILE A 253 5.24 -1.10 -12.06
CA ILE A 253 6.23 -0.13 -11.60
C ILE A 253 5.91 0.17 -10.15
N THR A 254 6.88 0.01 -9.27
CA THR A 254 6.74 0.25 -7.83
C THR A 254 7.85 1.15 -7.31
N ALA A 255 7.63 1.75 -6.14
CA ALA A 255 8.68 2.40 -5.36
C ALA A 255 8.38 2.22 -3.87
N HIS A 256 9.40 2.05 -3.04
CA HIS A 256 9.23 1.88 -1.59
C HIS A 256 8.51 3.07 -0.95
N VAL A 257 7.86 2.82 0.19
CA VAL A 257 6.92 3.74 0.81
C VAL A 257 7.54 4.43 2.04
N ALA A 258 7.28 5.73 2.17
CA ALA A 258 7.50 6.48 3.40
C ALA A 258 6.35 6.22 4.40
N LEU A 259 6.26 5.00 4.96
CA LEU A 259 5.15 4.64 5.86
C LEU A 259 5.05 5.52 7.11
N ASP A 260 6.15 6.14 7.52
CA ASP A 260 6.18 7.16 8.57
C ASP A 260 5.49 8.47 8.19
N ALA A 261 5.56 8.88 6.93
CA ALA A 261 4.77 10.00 6.40
C ALA A 261 3.28 9.64 6.31
N CYS A 262 2.97 8.46 5.78
CA CYS A 262 1.60 7.98 5.67
C CYS A 262 0.92 7.85 7.04
N ALA A 263 1.63 7.31 8.04
CA ALA A 263 1.17 7.21 9.41
C ALA A 263 0.68 8.56 9.96
N VAL A 264 1.49 9.61 9.83
CA VAL A 264 1.11 10.93 10.32
C VAL A 264 -0.04 11.54 9.53
N ALA A 265 -0.11 11.31 8.22
CA ALA A 265 -1.25 11.77 7.42
C ALA A 265 -2.56 11.10 7.86
N ALA A 266 -2.54 9.80 8.15
CA ALA A 266 -3.69 9.06 8.65
C ALA A 266 -4.12 9.53 10.05
N GLU A 267 -3.18 9.76 10.97
CA GLU A 267 -3.48 10.33 12.30
C GLU A 267 -4.20 11.67 12.20
N GLN A 268 -3.74 12.54 11.29
CA GLN A 268 -4.35 13.84 11.05
C GLN A 268 -5.76 13.72 10.47
N ALA A 269 -5.96 12.80 9.52
CA ALA A 269 -7.26 12.60 8.88
C ALA A 269 -8.29 11.91 9.78
N CYS A 270 -7.85 11.15 10.78
CA CYS A 270 -8.73 10.50 11.75
C CYS A 270 -9.07 11.39 12.95
N ALA A 271 -8.41 12.54 13.12
CA ALA A 271 -8.70 13.46 14.22
C ALA A 271 -10.18 13.94 14.18
N PRO A 272 -10.86 14.07 15.34
CA PRO A 272 -10.32 13.98 16.70
C PRO A 272 -10.45 12.58 17.34
N LEU A 273 -10.65 11.51 16.56
CA LEU A 273 -10.76 10.16 17.13
C LEU A 273 -9.45 9.77 17.82
N PRO A 274 -9.51 9.01 18.93
CA PRO A 274 -8.31 8.47 19.55
C PRO A 274 -7.69 7.44 18.61
N VAL A 275 -6.53 7.77 18.04
CA VAL A 275 -5.75 6.87 17.18
C VAL A 275 -4.46 6.50 17.86
N THR A 276 -4.09 5.22 17.80
CA THR A 276 -2.76 4.73 18.14
C THR A 276 -2.13 4.14 16.89
N THR A 277 -0.97 4.66 16.50
CA THR A 277 -0.24 4.18 15.33
C THR A 277 0.99 3.42 15.76
N VAL A 278 1.25 2.30 15.09
CA VAL A 278 2.41 1.46 15.31
C VAL A 278 3.08 1.18 13.96
N LEU A 279 4.39 1.42 13.88
CA LEU A 279 5.22 1.06 12.73
C LEU A 279 6.22 0.00 13.18
N VAL A 280 6.17 -1.16 12.54
CA VAL A 280 7.01 -2.32 12.85
C VAL A 280 7.42 -3.02 11.56
N SER A 281 8.52 -3.77 11.59
CA SER A 281 8.84 -4.65 10.48
C SER A 281 7.86 -5.83 10.45
N GLN A 282 7.56 -6.36 9.26
CA GLN A 282 6.73 -7.56 9.13
C GLN A 282 7.33 -8.74 9.91
N ARG A 283 8.66 -8.88 9.91
CA ARG A 283 9.34 -9.92 10.68
C ARG A 283 9.03 -9.81 12.17
N ASP A 284 9.07 -8.60 12.73
CA ASP A 284 8.82 -8.41 14.16
C ASP A 284 7.33 -8.57 14.49
N ALA A 285 6.44 -8.08 13.62
CA ALA A 285 5.00 -8.26 13.77
C ALA A 285 4.60 -9.74 13.78
N LEU A 286 5.10 -10.53 12.82
CA LEU A 286 4.82 -11.96 12.72
C LEU A 286 5.57 -12.77 13.79
N GLY A 287 6.81 -12.37 14.13
CA GLY A 287 7.60 -13.05 15.17
C GLY A 287 7.01 -12.93 16.58
N VAL A 288 6.11 -11.97 16.83
CA VAL A 288 5.32 -11.90 18.06
C VAL A 288 4.23 -12.99 18.09
N LEU A 289 3.62 -13.30 16.94
CA LEU A 289 2.58 -14.34 16.81
C LEU A 289 3.14 -15.74 17.03
N ASP A 290 4.32 -16.02 16.48
CA ASP A 290 5.02 -17.30 16.68
C ASP A 290 5.31 -17.58 18.16
N ARG A 291 5.51 -16.51 18.96
CA ARG A 291 5.80 -16.62 20.39
C ARG A 291 4.55 -16.73 21.25
N SER A 292 3.42 -16.15 20.83
CA SER A 292 2.14 -16.28 21.54
C SER A 292 1.41 -17.59 21.24
N ALA A 293 1.79 -18.32 20.17
CA ALA A 293 1.29 -19.66 19.86
C ALA A 293 1.95 -20.80 20.66
N ALA A 294 3.03 -20.54 21.40
CA ALA A 294 3.71 -21.55 22.22
C ALA A 294 3.12 -21.56 23.65
N PRO A 295 2.46 -22.65 24.11
CA PRO A 295 2.12 -22.76 25.53
C PRO A 295 3.41 -22.87 26.36
N PRO A 296 3.43 -22.38 27.62
CA PRO A 296 4.56 -22.61 28.50
C PRO A 296 4.78 -24.11 28.68
N GLN A 297 5.96 -24.59 28.31
CA GLN A 297 6.41 -25.91 28.72
C GLN A 297 6.86 -25.83 30.18
N SER A 298 5.96 -26.17 31.10
CA SER A 298 6.27 -26.75 32.41
C SER A 298 5.02 -27.34 33.04
#